data_AF-A0A5R9F4J3-F1
#
_entry.id   AF-A0A5R9F4J3-F1
#
_cell.length_a   1.000
_cell.length_b   1.000
_cell.length_c   1.000
_cell.angle_alpha   90.00
_cell.angle_beta   90.00
_cell.angle_gamma   90.00
#
_symmetry.space_group_name_H-M   'P 1'
#
loop_
_entity.id
_entity.type
_entity.pdbx_description
1 polymer ?
#
loop_
_entity_poly.entity_id
_entity_poly.type
_entity_poly.pdbx_seq_one_letter_code
_entity_poly.pdbx_strand_id
1 'polypeptide(L)'
;MFKENRQEREEIGRLYRSLKAESNGEIEVTLLDPRNFFAIVLYFVHYVKNGQISVSKALSNLVFKNNRGAVFLNGRFISNCTDSNIEEVFNAVMEGVVHDGS
;
A
#
# COMPACT_ATOMS: atom_id res chain seq x y z
N MET A 1 1.00 8.65 21.91
CA MET A 1 0.69 9.39 20.67
C MET A 1 1.91 9.76 19.81
N PHE A 2 2.99 10.39 20.32
CA PHE A 2 4.18 10.67 19.49
C PHE A 2 5.03 9.42 19.16
N LYS A 3 5.06 8.41 20.05
CA LYS A 3 5.82 7.16 19.83
C LYS A 3 5.25 6.28 18.72
N GLU A 4 3.93 6.09 18.67
CA GLU A 4 3.27 5.30 17.59
C GLU A 4 3.57 5.89 16.20
N ASN A 5 3.42 7.21 16.04
CA ASN A 5 3.69 7.86 14.75
C ASN A 5 5.15 7.68 14.29
N ARG A 6 6.09 7.51 15.22
CA ARG A 6 7.50 7.28 14.91
C ARG A 6 7.74 5.83 14.51
N GLN A 7 7.13 4.89 15.22
CA GLN A 7 7.22 3.47 14.94
C GLN A 7 6.61 3.14 13.56
N GLU A 8 5.41 3.64 13.25
CA GLU A 8 4.77 3.49 11.93
C GLU A 8 5.65 4.01 10.78
N ARG A 9 6.33 5.15 10.99
CA ARG A 9 7.25 5.72 10.00
C ARG A 9 8.51 4.88 9.83
N GLU A 10 9.01 4.30 10.91
CA GLU A 10 10.17 3.42 10.88
C GLU A 10 9.84 2.11 10.16
N GLU A 11 8.65 1.55 10.39
CA GLU A 11 8.10 0.35 9.71
C GLU A 11 7.97 0.56 8.20
N ILE A 12 7.20 1.57 7.78
CA ILE A 12 7.02 1.93 6.36
C ILE A 12 8.38 2.23 5.71
N GLY A 13 9.27 2.91 6.44
CA GLY A 13 10.61 3.21 5.98
C GLY A 13 11.48 1.97 5.78
N ARG A 14 11.32 0.92 6.61
CA ARG A 14 12.00 -0.37 6.43
C ARG A 14 11.48 -1.06 5.18
N LEU A 15 10.16 -1.21 5.04
CA LEU A 15 9.55 -1.83 3.86
C LEU A 15 9.97 -1.12 2.56
N TYR A 16 9.94 0.21 2.54
CA TYR A 16 10.37 1.01 1.38
C TYR A 16 11.83 0.72 0.99
N ARG A 17 12.74 0.67 1.96
CA ARG A 17 14.16 0.41 1.70
C ARG A 17 14.38 -1.01 1.19
N SER A 18 13.71 -2.00 1.77
CA SER A 18 13.81 -3.40 1.33
C SER A 18 13.30 -3.56 -0.11
N LEU A 19 12.11 -3.03 -0.42
CA LEU A 19 11.55 -3.08 -1.77
C LEU A 19 12.46 -2.37 -2.78
N LYS A 20 13.00 -1.21 -2.44
CA LYS A 20 13.89 -0.46 -3.33
C LYS A 20 15.23 -1.17 -3.59
N ALA A 21 15.77 -1.86 -2.58
CA ALA A 21 17.01 -2.60 -2.70
C ALA A 21 16.84 -3.88 -3.53
N GLU A 22 15.78 -4.64 -3.28
CA GLU A 22 15.57 -5.97 -3.88
C GLU A 22 14.89 -5.93 -5.25
N SER A 23 14.04 -4.93 -5.53
CA SER A 23 13.37 -4.81 -6.83
C SER A 23 14.27 -4.28 -7.94
N ASN A 24 15.50 -3.85 -7.66
CA ASN A 24 16.40 -3.21 -8.64
C ASN A 24 15.75 -2.05 -9.44
N GLY A 25 14.72 -1.40 -8.88
CA GLY A 25 13.98 -0.32 -9.55
C GLY A 25 12.79 -0.78 -10.41
N GLU A 26 12.46 -2.07 -10.44
CA GLU A 26 11.29 -2.60 -11.14
C GLU A 26 9.96 -2.25 -10.44
N ILE A 27 10.00 -1.99 -9.13
CA ILE A 27 8.82 -1.63 -8.34
C ILE A 27 8.86 -0.15 -7.98
N GLU A 28 7.87 0.60 -8.45
CA GLU A 28 7.65 1.99 -8.06
C GLU A 28 6.87 2.05 -6.74
N VAL A 29 7.49 2.58 -5.68
CA VAL A 29 6.85 2.76 -4.37
C VAL A 29 6.49 4.21 -4.15
N THR A 30 5.19 4.50 -4.04
CA THR A 30 4.66 5.83 -3.71
C THR A 30 4.13 5.87 -2.29
N LEU A 31 4.63 6.81 -1.48
CA LEU A 31 4.12 7.07 -0.14
C LEU A 31 3.02 8.12 -0.19
N LEU A 32 1.82 7.77 0.29
CA LEU A 32 0.68 8.67 0.35
C LEU A 32 0.38 9.03 1.82
N ASP A 33 0.16 10.32 2.09
CA ASP A 33 -0.33 10.75 3.40
C ASP A 33 -1.83 10.42 3.51
N PRO A 34 -2.27 9.65 4.52
CA PRO A 34 -3.69 9.32 4.70
C PRO A 34 -4.59 10.54 4.87
N ARG A 35 -4.04 11.71 5.24
CA ARG A 35 -4.75 12.99 5.34
C ARG A 35 -4.93 13.66 3.99
N ASN A 36 -4.12 13.31 2.99
CA ASN A 36 -4.24 13.81 1.63
C ASN A 36 -5.20 12.93 0.82
N PHE A 37 -6.49 13.01 1.14
CA PHE A 37 -7.52 12.24 0.48
C PHE A 37 -7.52 12.43 -1.05
N PHE A 38 -7.21 13.65 -1.52
CA PHE A 38 -7.13 13.93 -2.96
C PHE A 38 -6.06 13.08 -3.66
N ALA A 39 -4.86 12.95 -3.09
CA ALA A 39 -3.81 12.10 -3.63
C ALA A 39 -4.22 10.61 -3.66
N ILE A 40 -4.93 10.14 -2.63
CA ILE A 40 -5.43 8.76 -2.55
C ILE A 40 -6.50 8.51 -3.61
N VAL A 41 -7.40 9.47 -3.84
CA VAL A 41 -8.39 9.39 -4.92
C VAL A 41 -7.70 9.34 -6.29
N LEU A 42 -6.72 10.20 -6.54
CA LEU A 42 -5.97 10.19 -7.81
C LEU A 42 -5.26 8.86 -8.05
N TYR A 43 -4.67 8.27 -7.00
CA TYR A 43 -4.07 6.94 -7.05
C TYR A 43 -5.09 5.91 -7.56
N PHE A 44 -6.26 5.79 -6.93
CA PHE A 44 -7.26 4.81 -7.38
C PHE A 44 -7.84 5.13 -8.77
N VAL A 45 -8.03 6.41 -9.11
CA VAL A 45 -8.50 6.82 -10.44
C VAL A 45 -7.52 6.37 -11.52
N HIS A 46 -6.21 6.49 -11.31
CA HIS A 46 -5.18 6.02 -12.24
C HIS A 46 -5.35 4.51 -12.52
N TYR A 47 -5.49 3.71 -11.48
CA TYR A 47 -5.61 2.25 -11.61
C TYR A 47 -6.95 1.76 -12.15
N VAL A 48 -8.04 2.49 -11.89
CA VAL A 48 -9.34 2.25 -12.54
C VAL A 48 -9.26 2.52 -14.03
N LYS A 49 -8.66 3.64 -14.43
CA LYS A 49 -8.52 4.01 -15.86
C LYS A 49 -7.70 3.01 -16.66
N ASN A 50 -6.72 2.37 -16.02
CA ASN A 50 -5.87 1.34 -16.63
C ASN A 50 -6.49 -0.07 -16.55
N GLY A 51 -7.72 -0.22 -16.04
CA GLY A 51 -8.42 -1.50 -15.97
C GLY A 51 -7.86 -2.48 -14.94
N GLN A 52 -6.97 -2.06 -14.04
CA GLN A 52 -6.36 -2.95 -13.04
C GLN A 52 -7.31 -3.27 -11.88
N ILE A 53 -8.22 -2.35 -11.57
CA ILE A 53 -9.30 -2.51 -10.58
C ILE A 53 -10.61 -1.93 -11.09
N SER A 54 -11.74 -2.44 -10.60
CA SER A 54 -13.07 -1.87 -10.86
C SER A 54 -13.33 -0.61 -10.02
N VAL A 55 -14.25 0.24 -10.49
CA VAL A 55 -14.74 1.40 -9.72
C VAL A 55 -15.29 0.98 -8.35
N SER A 56 -16.01 -0.14 -8.29
CA SER A 56 -16.54 -0.68 -7.02
C SER A 56 -15.43 -1.08 -6.04
N LYS A 57 -14.35 -1.70 -6.53
CA LYS A 57 -13.20 -2.07 -5.70
C LYS A 57 -12.44 -0.83 -5.23
N ALA A 58 -12.25 0.16 -6.10
CA ALA A 58 -11.66 1.45 -5.72
C ALA A 58 -12.46 2.15 -4.61
N LEU A 59 -13.78 2.19 -4.73
CA LEU A 59 -14.65 2.79 -3.71
C LEU A 59 -14.60 2.01 -2.38
N SER A 60 -14.62 0.69 -2.45
CA SER A 60 -14.47 -0.17 -1.26
C SER A 60 -13.13 0.08 -0.55
N ASN A 61 -12.04 0.17 -1.31
CA ASN A 61 -10.71 0.46 -0.76
C ASN A 61 -10.65 1.85 -0.10
N LEU A 62 -11.24 2.87 -0.73
CA LEU A 62 -11.32 4.23 -0.18
C LEU A 62 -12.08 4.30 1.15
N VAL A 63 -13.19 3.56 1.26
CA VAL A 63 -14.08 3.63 2.43
C VAL A 63 -13.61 2.72 3.57
N PHE A 64 -13.13 1.51 3.27
CA PHE A 64 -12.89 0.48 4.28
C PHE A 64 -11.42 0.14 4.53
N LYS A 65 -10.51 0.58 3.67
CA LYS A 65 -9.09 0.17 3.71
C LYS A 65 -8.11 1.33 3.82
N ASN A 66 -8.59 2.57 3.92
CA ASN A 66 -7.75 3.76 4.10
C ASN A 66 -7.32 3.94 5.56
N ASN A 67 -6.69 2.91 6.14
CA ASN A 67 -6.09 2.95 7.46
C ASN A 67 -4.58 3.20 7.34
N ARG A 68 -3.95 3.57 8.46
CA ARG A 68 -2.50 3.75 8.51
C ARG A 68 -1.78 2.43 8.22
N GLY A 69 -0.65 2.51 7.52
CA GLY A 69 0.13 1.34 7.13
C GLY A 69 -0.49 0.51 6.01
N ALA A 70 -1.63 0.91 5.43
CA ALA A 70 -2.24 0.17 4.32
C ALA A 70 -1.31 0.15 3.10
N VAL A 71 -0.99 -1.06 2.64
CA VAL A 71 -0.16 -1.30 1.45
C VAL A 71 -1.06 -1.75 0.31
N PHE A 72 -0.90 -1.08 -0.82
CA PHE A 72 -1.60 -1.40 -2.06
C PHE A 72 -0.58 -1.70 -3.15
N LEU A 73 -0.87 -2.71 -3.96
CA LEU A 73 -0.14 -3.05 -5.18
C LEU A 73 -1.10 -2.90 -6.35
N ASN A 74 -0.78 -2.03 -7.32
CA ASN A 74 -1.59 -1.87 -8.54
C ASN A 74 -3.09 -1.59 -8.25
N GLY A 75 -3.34 -0.74 -7.25
CA GLY A 75 -4.70 -0.42 -6.79
C GLY A 75 -5.38 -1.48 -5.91
N ARG A 76 -4.75 -2.63 -5.67
CA ARG A 76 -5.30 -3.73 -4.87
C ARG A 76 -4.69 -3.74 -3.47
N PHE A 77 -5.52 -3.93 -2.46
CA PHE A 77 -5.06 -3.97 -1.07
C PHE A 77 -4.31 -5.28 -0.81
N ILE A 78 -3.12 -5.19 -0.21
CA ILE A 78 -2.32 -6.34 0.18
C ILE A 78 -2.57 -6.63 1.66
N SER A 79 -2.15 -5.71 2.52
CA SER A 79 -2.31 -5.81 3.97
C SER A 79 -1.99 -4.45 4.61
N ASN A 80 -2.20 -4.35 5.92
CA ASN A 80 -1.63 -3.25 6.71
C ASN A 80 -0.24 -3.68 7.19
N CYS A 81 0.78 -2.90 6.86
CA CYS A 81 2.15 -3.12 7.31
C CYS A 81 2.27 -2.74 8.79
N THR A 82 2.75 -3.71 9.59
CA THR A 82 3.11 -3.58 11.01
C THR A 82 4.47 -4.27 11.21
N ASP A 83 5.18 -3.97 12.29
CA ASP A 83 6.46 -4.62 12.63
C ASP A 83 6.40 -6.17 12.57
N SER A 84 5.26 -6.77 12.91
CA SER A 84 5.08 -8.23 12.94
C SER A 84 4.90 -8.90 11.58
N ASN A 85 4.59 -8.14 10.51
CA ASN A 85 4.26 -8.70 9.20
C ASN A 85 5.02 -8.07 8.02
N ILE A 86 6.06 -7.25 8.28
CA ILE A 86 6.82 -6.57 7.23
C ILE A 86 7.36 -7.56 6.18
N GLU A 87 7.91 -8.70 6.62
CA GLU A 87 8.46 -9.72 5.71
C GLU A 87 7.38 -10.38 4.85
N GLU A 88 6.21 -10.64 5.42
CA GLU A 88 5.06 -11.18 4.69
C GLU A 88 4.57 -10.20 3.62
N VAL A 89 4.43 -8.92 3.99
CA VAL A 89 4.04 -7.85 3.06
C VAL A 89 5.08 -7.69 1.94
N PHE A 90 6.36 -7.72 2.28
CA PHE A 90 7.45 -7.65 1.32
C PHE A 90 7.38 -8.81 0.32
N ASN A 91 7.27 -10.05 0.79
CA ASN A 91 7.16 -11.23 -0.06
C ASN A 91 5.91 -11.18 -0.95
N ALA A 92 4.75 -10.79 -0.40
CA ALA A 92 3.53 -10.65 -1.19
C ALA A 92 3.67 -9.61 -2.32
N VAL A 93 4.37 -8.51 -2.08
CA VAL A 93 4.65 -7.50 -3.11
C VAL A 93 5.62 -8.04 -4.16
N MET A 94 6.69 -8.72 -3.75
CA MET A 94 7.69 -9.29 -4.67
C MET A 94 7.14 -10.44 -5.52
N GLU A 95 6.26 -11.26 -4.96
CA GLU A 95 5.59 -12.37 -5.65
C GLU A 95 4.36 -11.91 -6.46
N GLY A 96 3.92 -10.67 -6.29
CA GLY A 96 2.70 -10.14 -6.91
C GLY A 96 1.41 -10.78 -6.37
N VAL A 97 1.46 -11.41 -5.19
CA VAL A 97 0.31 -12.09 -4.58
C VAL A 97 -0.65 -11.05 -4.05
N VAL A 98 -1.81 -10.92 -4.69
CA VAL A 98 -2.91 -10.11 -4.19
C VAL A 98 -3.87 -11.00 -3.40
N HIS A 99 -4.00 -10.76 -2.10
CA HIS A 99 -5.11 -11.31 -1.33
C HIS A 99 -6.41 -10.61 -1.73
N ASP A 100 -7.06 -11.13 -2.77
CA ASP A 100 -8.44 -10.75 -3.12
C ASP A 100 -9.39 -11.32 -2.05
N GLY A 101 -9.46 -10.62 -0.91
CA GLY A 101 -10.55 -10.77 0.04
C GLY A 101 -11.83 -10.22 -0.58
N SER A 102 -12.78 -11.12 -0.85
CA SER A 102 -14.18 -10.86 -1.15
C SER A 102 -14.85 -10.01 -0.06
#